data_AF-A0AA96X5I2-F1
#
_entry.id   AF-A0AA96X5I2-F1
#
_cell.length_a   1.000
_cell.length_b   1.000
_cell.length_c   1.000
_cell.angle_alpha   90.00
_cell.angle_beta   90.00
_cell.angle_gamma   90.00
#
_symmetry.space_group_name_H-M   'P 1'
#
loop_
_entity.id
_entity.type
_entity.pdbx_description
1 polymer ?
#
loop_
_entity_poly.entity_id
_entity_poly.type
_entity_poly.pdbx_seq_one_letter_code
_entity_poly.pdbx_strand_id
1 'polypeptide(L)'
;MDCTLSEGRKTQCWMIVVKAEPKHKMGPWCPHNVVDPITSGGMMFIKQQIVPIDGPFVKNVATFFSDPKWSLYDPKTGAIKVTDSKQACEMAARPDVASQYNNYCVECLASYMGPDFHTRYLIPVQPAKAKSKQNPDGFSGYGVAFNGVKFDIAAPIGAILGAHTLAPVDACGGHVNPHVGYHYHAALGCSQAYPSAASHAAIVGVAIDGYLIYTRENADGREPDDLDECRGHEFADLGYHYHANLAAENDILHCLKGERGCALAGNQSQCDFSHRGPPGPPRR
;
A
#
# COMPACT_ATOMS: atom_id res chain seq x y z
N MET A 1 4.56 19.38 16.73
CA MET A 1 4.00 20.59 16.11
C MET A 1 2.51 20.57 16.30
N ASP A 2 1.87 21.72 16.41
CA ASP A 2 0.41 21.78 16.56
C ASP A 2 -0.30 21.25 15.31
N CYS A 3 -1.36 20.47 15.52
CA CYS A 3 -2.20 19.94 14.46
C CYS A 3 -3.65 19.83 14.93
N THR A 4 -4.57 19.74 13.97
CA THR A 4 -5.99 19.43 14.21
C THR A 4 -6.29 18.08 13.58
N LEU A 5 -6.88 17.15 14.33
CA LEU A 5 -7.23 15.82 13.87
C LEU A 5 -8.59 15.81 13.17
N SER A 6 -8.93 14.67 12.56
CA SER A 6 -10.13 14.47 11.74
C SER A 6 -11.47 14.87 12.36
N GLU A 7 -11.63 14.87 13.69
CA GLU A 7 -12.86 15.29 14.38
C GLU A 7 -12.70 16.64 15.12
N GLY A 8 -11.67 17.41 14.77
CA GLY A 8 -11.47 18.79 15.25
C GLY A 8 -10.63 18.90 16.53
N ARG A 9 -10.13 17.79 17.09
CA ARG A 9 -9.24 17.83 18.25
C ARG A 9 -7.93 18.53 17.91
N LYS A 10 -7.56 19.54 18.70
CA LYS A 10 -6.24 20.17 18.66
C LYS A 10 -5.26 19.39 19.54
N THR A 11 -4.09 19.05 19.03
CA THR A 11 -3.07 18.26 19.74
C THR A 11 -1.67 18.53 19.19
N GLN A 12 -0.66 17.83 19.73
CA GLN A 12 0.67 17.72 19.13
C GLN A 12 0.73 16.55 18.15
N CYS A 13 1.29 16.79 16.97
CA CYS A 13 1.66 15.77 16.00
C CYS A 13 3.17 15.71 15.79
N TRP A 14 3.66 14.51 15.49
CA TRP A 14 4.92 14.33 14.77
C TRP A 14 4.72 14.68 13.29
N MET A 15 5.75 15.25 12.68
CA MET A 15 5.84 15.40 11.24
C MET A 15 6.89 14.42 10.70
N ILE A 16 6.42 13.38 10.04
CA ILE A 16 7.28 12.34 9.46
C ILE A 16 7.41 12.61 7.96
N VAL A 17 8.64 12.68 7.47
CA VAL A 17 8.92 12.88 6.04
C VAL A 17 9.24 11.54 5.40
N VAL A 18 8.41 11.11 4.45
CA VAL A 18 8.56 9.88 3.68
C VAL A 18 9.02 10.23 2.26
N LYS A 19 10.08 9.57 1.79
CA LYS A 19 10.63 9.76 0.44
C LYS A 19 10.05 8.73 -0.53
N ALA A 20 10.28 8.93 -1.84
CA ALA A 20 9.83 8.00 -2.87
C ALA A 20 10.47 6.61 -2.76
N GLU A 21 11.75 6.56 -2.38
CA GLU A 21 12.55 5.34 -2.34
C GLU A 21 12.66 4.80 -0.90
N PRO A 22 12.46 3.49 -0.69
CA PRO A 22 12.61 2.88 0.62
C PRO A 22 14.09 2.60 0.94
N LYS A 23 14.37 2.16 2.17
CA LYS A 23 15.72 1.75 2.58
C LYS A 23 16.10 0.32 2.16
N HIS A 24 15.13 -0.51 1.79
CA HIS A 24 15.36 -1.88 1.34
C HIS A 24 15.38 -1.97 -0.19
N LYS A 25 15.83 -3.11 -0.71
CA LYS A 25 15.82 -3.37 -2.15
C LYS A 25 14.38 -3.54 -2.65
N MET A 26 14.01 -2.76 -3.67
CA MET A 26 12.72 -2.88 -4.34
C MET A 26 12.73 -3.94 -5.45
N GLY A 27 11.55 -4.46 -5.76
CA GLY A 27 11.34 -5.35 -6.91
C GLY A 27 11.97 -6.74 -6.74
N PRO A 28 11.87 -7.60 -7.77
CA PRO A 28 11.23 -7.34 -9.07
C PRO A 28 9.70 -7.25 -8.98
N TRP A 29 9.06 -6.67 -10.00
CA TRP A 29 7.59 -6.62 -10.14
C TRP A 29 7.12 -7.29 -11.42
N CYS A 30 7.58 -6.81 -12.58
CA CYS A 30 7.19 -7.34 -13.87
C CYS A 30 8.29 -8.21 -14.49
N PRO A 31 7.97 -9.45 -14.92
CA PRO A 31 8.88 -10.22 -15.78
C PRO A 31 8.95 -9.57 -17.17
N HIS A 32 10.06 -9.77 -17.88
CA HIS A 32 10.28 -9.18 -19.21
C HIS A 32 10.03 -10.16 -20.36
N ASN A 33 10.01 -11.47 -20.07
CA ASN A 33 9.68 -12.51 -21.04
C ASN A 33 8.83 -13.62 -20.40
N VAL A 34 7.97 -14.25 -21.20
CA VAL A 34 7.14 -15.40 -20.77
C VAL A 34 7.93 -16.66 -20.41
N VAL A 35 9.22 -16.72 -20.74
CA VAL A 35 10.12 -17.81 -20.32
C VAL A 35 11.03 -17.43 -19.15
N ASP A 36 10.89 -16.21 -18.62
CA ASP A 36 11.64 -15.79 -17.45
C ASP A 36 11.32 -16.70 -16.25
N PRO A 37 12.30 -16.93 -15.35
CA PRO A 37 12.09 -17.79 -14.19
C PRO A 37 11.03 -17.21 -13.24
N ILE A 38 10.50 -18.08 -12.39
CA ILE A 38 9.47 -17.73 -11.40
C ILE A 38 9.89 -16.62 -10.40
N THR A 39 11.18 -16.30 -10.34
CA THR A 39 11.76 -15.25 -9.48
C THR A 39 11.86 -13.89 -10.16
N SER A 40 11.50 -13.77 -11.45
CA SER A 40 11.65 -12.54 -12.22
C SER A 40 10.48 -11.56 -12.09
N GLY A 41 9.44 -11.93 -11.36
CA GLY A 41 8.29 -11.09 -11.11
C GLY A 41 7.90 -11.04 -9.64
N GLY A 42 6.97 -10.14 -9.35
CA GLY A 42 6.36 -9.99 -8.03
C GLY A 42 5.12 -10.89 -7.89
N MET A 43 4.14 -10.38 -7.16
CA MET A 43 2.88 -11.06 -6.90
C MET A 43 1.70 -10.09 -6.89
N MET A 44 0.49 -10.63 -7.03
CA MET A 44 -0.75 -9.90 -6.83
C MET A 44 -1.67 -10.66 -5.89
N PHE A 45 -2.48 -9.91 -5.15
CA PHE A 45 -3.51 -10.45 -4.26
C PHE A 45 -4.83 -10.55 -5.02
N ILE A 46 -5.12 -11.72 -5.59
CA ILE A 46 -6.27 -11.95 -6.46
C ILE A 46 -7.19 -12.98 -5.79
N LYS A 47 -8.46 -12.61 -5.55
CA LYS A 47 -9.47 -13.50 -4.95
C LYS A 47 -9.00 -14.15 -3.64
N GLN A 48 -8.41 -13.36 -2.72
CA GLN A 48 -7.87 -13.83 -1.44
C GLN A 48 -6.75 -14.87 -1.60
N GLN A 49 -5.99 -14.80 -2.69
CA GLN A 49 -4.82 -15.64 -2.94
C GLN A 49 -3.63 -14.77 -3.34
N ILE A 50 -2.44 -15.20 -2.96
CA ILE A 50 -1.18 -14.64 -3.45
C ILE A 50 -0.84 -15.35 -4.75
N VAL A 51 -0.90 -14.62 -5.86
CA VAL A 51 -0.64 -15.14 -7.20
C VAL A 51 0.71 -14.60 -7.68
N PRO A 52 1.72 -15.45 -7.94
CA PRO A 52 2.97 -15.00 -8.52
C PRO A 52 2.73 -14.48 -9.94
N ILE A 53 3.34 -13.35 -10.27
CA ILE A 53 3.26 -12.73 -11.60
C ILE A 53 4.57 -13.00 -12.33
N ASP A 54 4.79 -14.26 -12.68
CA ASP A 54 5.97 -14.71 -13.42
C ASP A 54 5.70 -14.87 -14.93
N GLY A 55 6.75 -15.18 -15.70
CA GLY A 55 6.63 -15.42 -17.15
C GLY A 55 5.58 -16.47 -17.52
N PRO A 56 5.59 -17.67 -16.89
CA PRO A 56 4.56 -18.69 -17.08
C PRO A 56 3.14 -18.22 -16.77
N PHE A 57 2.93 -17.43 -15.70
CA PHE A 57 1.63 -16.82 -15.41
C PHE A 57 1.21 -15.88 -16.54
N VAL A 58 2.07 -14.96 -16.96
CA VAL A 58 1.76 -13.99 -18.02
C VAL A 58 1.44 -14.70 -19.35
N LYS A 59 2.08 -15.83 -19.65
CA LYS A 59 1.74 -16.67 -20.80
C LYS A 59 0.32 -17.24 -20.74
N ASN A 60 -0.16 -17.57 -19.54
CA ASN A 60 -1.43 -18.27 -19.29
C ASN A 60 -2.53 -17.37 -18.71
N VAL A 61 -2.29 -16.07 -18.61
CA VAL A 61 -3.18 -15.07 -17.98
C VAL A 61 -4.60 -15.10 -18.56
N ALA A 62 -4.73 -15.27 -19.88
CA ALA A 62 -6.03 -15.33 -20.56
C ALA A 62 -6.85 -16.55 -20.12
N THR A 63 -6.18 -17.69 -19.94
CA THR A 63 -6.78 -18.91 -19.40
C THR A 63 -7.14 -18.73 -17.93
N PHE A 64 -6.24 -18.18 -17.13
CA PHE A 64 -6.45 -17.93 -15.70
C PHE A 64 -7.69 -17.07 -15.44
N PHE A 65 -7.87 -15.99 -16.20
CA PHE A 65 -9.04 -15.13 -16.11
C PHE A 65 -10.24 -15.57 -16.96
N SER A 66 -10.08 -16.61 -17.78
CA SER A 66 -11.08 -17.03 -18.77
C SER A 66 -11.54 -15.88 -19.69
N ASP A 67 -10.59 -15.03 -20.11
CA ASP A 67 -10.84 -13.89 -20.98
C ASP A 67 -9.74 -13.77 -22.05
N PRO A 68 -10.06 -14.02 -23.33
CA PRO A 68 -9.09 -13.98 -24.42
C PRO A 68 -8.59 -12.57 -24.76
N LYS A 69 -9.16 -11.51 -24.17
CA LYS A 69 -8.69 -10.13 -24.36
C LYS A 69 -7.36 -9.86 -23.66
N TRP A 70 -6.94 -10.71 -22.72
CA TRP A 70 -5.63 -10.60 -22.11
C TRP A 70 -4.53 -10.98 -23.11
N SER A 71 -3.68 -10.01 -23.42
CA SER A 71 -2.59 -10.11 -24.40
C SER A 71 -1.39 -9.28 -23.94
N LEU A 72 -0.75 -9.70 -22.85
CA LEU A 72 0.33 -8.98 -22.18
C LEU A 72 1.72 -9.11 -22.84
N TYR A 73 1.87 -9.94 -23.88
CA TYR A 73 3.17 -10.23 -24.48
C TYR A 73 3.09 -10.33 -26.00
N ASP A 74 4.22 -10.15 -26.68
CA ASP A 74 4.36 -10.42 -28.12
C ASP A 74 4.46 -11.93 -28.37
N PRO A 75 3.51 -12.56 -29.10
CA PRO A 75 3.49 -13.99 -29.31
C PRO A 75 4.67 -14.53 -30.13
N LYS A 76 5.40 -13.69 -30.88
CA LYS A 76 6.57 -14.09 -31.67
C LYS A 76 7.84 -14.15 -30.83
N THR A 77 8.01 -13.19 -29.92
CA THR A 77 9.26 -13.02 -29.16
C THR A 77 9.14 -13.46 -27.70
N GLY A 78 7.92 -13.56 -27.19
CA GLY A 78 7.64 -13.78 -25.78
C GLY A 78 7.85 -12.55 -24.90
N ALA A 79 8.24 -11.40 -25.47
CA ALA A 79 8.51 -10.18 -24.71
C ALA A 79 7.22 -9.64 -24.07
N ILE A 80 7.25 -9.41 -22.77
CA ILE A 80 6.13 -8.88 -21.99
C ILE A 80 6.11 -7.37 -22.11
N LYS A 81 4.91 -6.80 -22.26
CA LYS A 81 4.68 -5.36 -22.32
C LYS A 81 4.75 -4.80 -20.90
N VAL A 82 5.86 -4.14 -20.58
CA VAL A 82 6.11 -3.49 -19.29
C VAL A 82 6.14 -1.97 -19.49
N THR A 83 5.61 -1.21 -18.55
CA THR A 83 5.80 0.25 -18.57
C THR A 83 7.23 0.59 -18.15
N ASP A 84 8.00 1.21 -19.05
CA ASP A 84 9.45 1.41 -18.92
C ASP A 84 9.89 2.88 -18.84
N SER A 85 8.91 3.79 -18.77
CA SER A 85 9.15 5.23 -18.70
C SER A 85 8.20 5.88 -17.71
N LYS A 86 8.59 7.08 -17.23
CA LYS A 86 7.74 7.91 -16.37
C LYS A 86 6.36 8.15 -16.98
N GLN A 87 6.31 8.51 -18.26
CA GLN A 87 5.05 8.78 -18.95
C GLN A 87 4.18 7.52 -19.05
N ALA A 88 4.77 6.36 -19.35
CA ALA A 88 4.01 5.11 -19.40
C ALA A 88 3.44 4.74 -18.02
N CYS A 89 4.25 4.87 -16.97
CA CYS A 89 3.83 4.67 -15.59
C CYS A 89 2.69 5.64 -15.20
N GLU A 90 2.81 6.95 -15.45
CA GLU A 90 1.76 7.94 -15.11
C GLU A 90 0.43 7.68 -15.83
N MET A 91 0.48 7.14 -17.04
CA MET A 91 -0.71 6.85 -17.85
C MET A 91 -1.33 5.48 -17.54
N ALA A 92 -0.57 4.57 -16.93
CA ALA A 92 -1.03 3.23 -16.57
C ALA A 92 -1.37 3.08 -15.08
N ALA A 93 -0.68 3.79 -14.18
CA ALA A 93 -0.83 3.71 -12.72
C ALA A 93 -1.87 4.71 -12.19
N ARG A 94 -3.05 4.75 -12.82
CA ARG A 94 -4.18 5.64 -12.49
C ARG A 94 -5.51 4.89 -12.60
N PRO A 95 -6.59 5.32 -11.90
CA PRO A 95 -7.88 4.63 -11.95
C PRO A 95 -8.46 4.52 -13.37
N ASP A 96 -8.27 5.55 -14.19
CA ASP A 96 -8.65 5.62 -15.60
C ASP A 96 -7.44 5.36 -16.50
N VAL A 97 -6.98 4.11 -16.51
CA VAL A 97 -5.86 3.63 -17.33
C VAL A 97 -6.04 4.08 -18.78
N ALA A 98 -5.01 4.73 -19.34
CA ALA A 98 -5.05 5.13 -20.73
C ALA A 98 -5.07 3.88 -21.64
N SER A 99 -5.99 3.83 -22.59
CA SER A 99 -6.30 2.61 -23.35
C SER A 99 -5.11 1.98 -24.07
N GLN A 100 -4.10 2.77 -24.42
CA GLN A 100 -2.85 2.28 -25.03
C GLN A 100 -1.99 1.43 -24.10
N TYR A 101 -2.20 1.54 -22.77
CA TYR A 101 -1.54 0.76 -21.73
C TYR A 101 -2.44 -0.34 -21.17
N ASN A 102 -3.61 -0.60 -21.77
CA ASN A 102 -4.30 -1.86 -21.51
C ASN A 102 -3.39 -3.01 -21.95
N ASN A 103 -3.45 -4.15 -21.26
CA ASN A 103 -2.55 -5.27 -21.50
C ASN A 103 -1.07 -4.93 -21.28
N TYR A 104 -0.76 -4.18 -20.21
CA TYR A 104 0.59 -4.00 -19.70
C TYR A 104 0.74 -4.56 -18.29
N CYS A 105 1.94 -5.06 -18.00
CA CYS A 105 2.42 -5.17 -16.64
C CYS A 105 2.95 -3.80 -16.23
N VAL A 106 2.32 -3.19 -15.24
CA VAL A 106 2.59 -1.83 -14.78
C VAL A 106 3.72 -1.88 -13.76
N GLU A 107 4.82 -1.25 -14.12
CA GLU A 107 5.98 -1.03 -13.29
C GLU A 107 6.33 0.47 -13.29
N CYS A 108 6.66 0.98 -12.11
CA CYS A 108 7.07 2.35 -11.89
C CYS A 108 8.35 2.36 -11.07
N LEU A 109 9.19 3.38 -11.24
CA LEU A 109 10.45 3.53 -10.53
C LEU A 109 10.45 4.76 -9.64
N ALA A 110 11.06 4.64 -8.46
CA ALA A 110 11.23 5.76 -7.53
C ALA A 110 11.97 6.95 -8.17
N SER A 111 12.89 6.66 -9.09
CA SER A 111 13.67 7.65 -9.83
C SER A 111 12.83 8.60 -10.69
N TYR A 112 11.57 8.26 -11.03
CA TYR A 112 10.69 9.11 -11.83
C TYR A 112 10.20 10.37 -11.09
N MET A 113 10.23 10.37 -9.76
CA MET A 113 9.70 11.46 -8.94
C MET A 113 10.74 12.56 -8.64
N GLY A 114 12.02 12.31 -8.90
CA GLY A 114 13.11 13.24 -8.61
C GLY A 114 13.50 13.28 -7.12
N PRO A 115 14.64 13.93 -6.79
CA PRO A 115 15.25 13.86 -5.47
C PRO A 115 14.48 14.62 -4.38
N ASP A 116 13.67 15.60 -4.76
CA ASP A 116 12.92 16.47 -3.85
C ASP A 116 11.55 15.91 -3.46
N PHE A 117 11.14 14.79 -4.07
CA PHE A 117 9.86 14.17 -3.79
C PHE A 117 9.80 13.67 -2.35
N HIS A 118 8.76 14.11 -1.64
CA HIS A 118 8.44 13.62 -0.32
C HIS A 118 6.95 13.83 -0.01
N THR A 119 6.44 12.97 0.87
CA THR A 119 5.15 13.14 1.52
C THR A 119 5.39 13.41 3.00
N ARG A 120 4.66 14.37 3.58
CA ARG A 120 4.72 14.65 5.02
C ARG A 120 3.50 14.08 5.71
N TYR A 121 3.71 13.31 6.76
CA TYR A 121 2.65 12.72 7.59
C TYR A 121 2.57 13.48 8.90
N LEU A 122 1.39 14.00 9.22
CA LEU A 122 1.09 14.52 10.55
C LEU A 122 0.37 13.42 11.32
N ILE A 123 1.02 12.89 12.36
CA ILE A 123 0.51 11.79 13.18
C ILE A 123 0.46 12.26 14.64
N PRO A 124 -0.67 12.14 15.35
CA PRO A 124 -0.77 12.59 16.74
C PRO A 124 0.23 11.84 17.63
N VAL A 125 0.90 12.58 18.51
CA VAL A 125 1.84 12.00 19.49
C VAL A 125 1.11 11.13 20.52
N GLN A 126 -0.12 11.53 20.86
CA GLN A 126 -1.01 10.78 21.74
C GLN A 126 -2.27 10.42 20.94
N PRO A 127 -2.51 9.13 20.67
CA PRO A 127 -3.71 8.68 20.01
C PRO A 127 -4.95 9.08 20.81
N ALA A 128 -6.03 9.34 20.11
CA ALA A 128 -7.30 9.63 20.76
C ALA A 128 -8.43 8.91 20.04
N LYS A 129 -9.25 8.17 20.78
CA LYS A 129 -10.41 7.46 20.24
C LYS A 129 -11.35 8.39 19.49
N ALA A 130 -11.70 8.03 18.25
CA ALA A 130 -12.69 8.74 17.45
C ALA A 130 -14.12 8.37 17.87
N LYS A 131 -15.09 9.25 17.54
CA LYS A 131 -16.52 8.98 17.77
C LYS A 131 -17.06 7.88 16.87
N SER A 132 -16.50 7.74 15.68
CA SER A 132 -16.78 6.65 14.75
C SER A 132 -15.49 6.10 14.18
N LYS A 133 -15.54 4.88 13.64
CA LYS A 133 -14.46 4.33 12.81
C LYS A 133 -14.06 5.33 11.72
N GLN A 134 -12.77 5.49 11.51
CA GLN A 134 -12.21 6.34 10.48
C GLN A 134 -11.63 5.46 9.37
N ASN A 135 -11.71 5.94 8.13
CA ASN A 135 -11.00 5.37 7.01
C ASN A 135 -10.11 6.47 6.41
N PRO A 136 -8.82 6.18 6.16
CA PRO A 136 -7.98 7.10 5.40
C PRO A 136 -8.37 7.07 3.92
N ASP A 137 -8.02 8.14 3.20
CA ASP A 137 -8.03 8.12 1.74
C ASP A 137 -6.79 7.41 1.19
N GLY A 138 -6.82 7.11 -0.12
CA GLY A 138 -5.69 6.46 -0.79
C GLY A 138 -4.43 7.33 -0.89
N PHE A 139 -4.47 8.62 -0.59
CA PHE A 139 -3.26 9.42 -0.49
C PHE A 139 -2.58 9.24 0.88
N SER A 140 -3.38 9.27 1.95
CA SER A 140 -2.93 9.14 3.33
C SER A 140 -2.56 7.72 3.72
N GLY A 141 -3.33 6.72 3.30
CA GLY A 141 -3.15 5.34 3.77
C GLY A 141 -3.30 5.18 5.29
N TYR A 142 -3.01 3.99 5.80
CA TYR A 142 -3.14 3.66 7.21
C TYR A 142 -2.03 4.23 8.08
N GLY A 143 -0.85 4.53 7.55
CA GLY A 143 0.25 5.05 8.34
C GLY A 143 1.62 4.86 7.71
N VAL A 144 2.66 4.84 8.54
CA VAL A 144 4.06 4.78 8.11
C VAL A 144 4.81 3.67 8.84
N ALA A 145 5.43 2.79 8.07
CA ALA A 145 6.36 1.77 8.51
C ALA A 145 7.67 2.39 9.01
N PHE A 146 8.35 1.77 9.97
CA PHE A 146 9.57 2.35 10.56
C PHE A 146 10.78 2.43 9.60
N ASN A 147 10.73 1.73 8.47
CA ASN A 147 11.71 1.91 7.40
C ASN A 147 11.39 3.12 6.49
N GLY A 148 10.34 3.89 6.78
CA GLY A 148 9.95 5.10 6.05
C GLY A 148 9.11 4.81 4.81
N VAL A 149 8.24 3.79 4.86
CA VAL A 149 7.35 3.41 3.76
C VAL A 149 5.89 3.57 4.20
N LYS A 150 5.03 4.05 3.31
CA LYS A 150 3.60 4.16 3.57
C LYS A 150 2.97 2.76 3.67
N PHE A 151 2.14 2.55 4.69
CA PHE A 151 1.16 1.47 4.70
C PHE A 151 -0.12 1.97 4.01
N ASP A 152 -0.39 1.49 2.81
CA ASP A 152 -1.52 1.94 2.00
C ASP A 152 -2.80 1.16 2.29
N ILE A 153 -3.91 1.67 1.77
CA ILE A 153 -5.18 0.95 1.69
C ILE A 153 -5.12 -0.16 0.64
N ALA A 154 -6.18 -0.96 0.55
CA ALA A 154 -6.31 -1.96 -0.49
C ALA A 154 -6.05 -1.45 -1.91
N ALA A 155 -5.21 -2.18 -2.66
CA ALA A 155 -5.02 -1.90 -4.08
C ALA A 155 -6.35 -2.08 -4.84
N PRO A 156 -6.68 -1.25 -5.83
CA PRO A 156 -7.94 -1.33 -6.56
C PRO A 156 -7.92 -2.45 -7.61
N ILE A 157 -7.82 -3.71 -7.16
CA ILE A 157 -7.66 -4.90 -8.03
C ILE A 157 -8.75 -4.97 -9.10
N GLY A 158 -9.99 -4.58 -8.79
CA GLY A 158 -11.07 -4.54 -9.78
C GLY A 158 -10.81 -3.56 -10.94
N ALA A 159 -10.24 -2.38 -10.67
CA ALA A 159 -9.88 -1.42 -11.71
C ALA A 159 -8.68 -1.90 -12.54
N ILE A 160 -7.68 -2.48 -11.87
CA ILE A 160 -6.49 -3.05 -12.51
C ILE A 160 -6.89 -4.16 -13.52
N LEU A 161 -7.66 -5.15 -13.05
CA LEU A 161 -8.10 -6.25 -13.90
C LEU A 161 -9.10 -5.80 -14.98
N GLY A 162 -9.93 -4.79 -14.69
CA GLY A 162 -10.88 -4.20 -15.64
C GLY A 162 -10.20 -3.50 -16.84
N ALA A 163 -8.96 -3.04 -16.67
CA ALA A 163 -8.13 -2.47 -17.73
C ALA A 163 -7.22 -3.50 -18.44
N HIS A 164 -7.35 -4.79 -18.09
CA HIS A 164 -6.43 -5.85 -18.53
C HIS A 164 -4.97 -5.55 -18.17
N THR A 165 -4.71 -4.88 -17.05
CA THR A 165 -3.35 -4.62 -16.57
C THR A 165 -2.99 -5.51 -15.40
N LEU A 166 -1.69 -5.71 -15.19
CA LEU A 166 -1.15 -6.27 -13.95
C LEU A 166 -0.42 -5.15 -13.21
N ALA A 167 -0.51 -5.09 -11.89
CA ALA A 167 0.24 -4.14 -11.06
C ALA A 167 0.84 -4.90 -9.86
N PRO A 168 1.89 -5.69 -10.09
CA PRO A 168 2.45 -6.56 -9.05
C PRO A 168 3.06 -5.74 -7.91
N VAL A 169 3.05 -6.32 -6.72
CA VAL A 169 3.90 -5.91 -5.59
C VAL A 169 5.10 -6.84 -5.50
N ASP A 170 6.21 -6.36 -4.97
CA ASP A 170 7.42 -7.16 -4.76
C ASP A 170 7.28 -8.08 -3.53
N ALA A 171 8.35 -8.83 -3.20
CA ALA A 171 8.37 -9.74 -2.05
C ALA A 171 8.11 -9.04 -0.69
N CYS A 172 8.27 -7.72 -0.62
CA CYS A 172 7.98 -6.94 0.58
C CYS A 172 6.50 -6.52 0.67
N GLY A 173 5.71 -6.79 -0.37
CA GLY A 173 4.30 -6.41 -0.45
C GLY A 173 4.10 -4.98 -0.93
N GLY A 174 5.10 -4.37 -1.57
CA GLY A 174 5.02 -2.99 -2.05
C GLY A 174 5.40 -2.79 -3.52
N HIS A 175 5.00 -1.63 -4.04
CA HIS A 175 5.39 -1.16 -5.36
C HIS A 175 5.40 0.37 -5.41
N VAL A 176 5.79 0.92 -6.56
CA VAL A 176 5.85 2.37 -6.75
C VAL A 176 4.62 2.88 -7.48
N ASN A 177 4.09 4.02 -7.06
CA ASN A 177 3.17 4.85 -7.83
C ASN A 177 3.73 6.29 -7.89
N PRO A 178 3.59 7.02 -9.02
CA PRO A 178 4.19 8.33 -9.20
C PRO A 178 3.64 9.42 -8.25
N HIS A 179 2.50 9.17 -7.59
CA HIS A 179 1.87 10.12 -6.69
C HIS A 179 2.28 9.97 -5.22
N VAL A 180 2.80 8.80 -4.83
CA VAL A 180 3.09 8.47 -3.42
C VAL A 180 4.49 7.89 -3.19
N GLY A 181 5.16 7.39 -4.24
CA GLY A 181 6.40 6.65 -4.11
C GLY A 181 6.20 5.16 -3.89
N TYR A 182 7.21 4.50 -3.35
CA TYR A 182 7.12 3.12 -2.90
C TYR A 182 6.20 3.03 -1.66
N HIS A 183 5.23 2.12 -1.70
CA HIS A 183 4.25 1.92 -0.64
C HIS A 183 3.84 0.45 -0.55
N TYR A 184 3.41 0.03 0.63
CA TYR A 184 2.98 -1.33 0.92
C TYR A 184 1.47 -1.48 0.80
N HIS A 185 1.03 -2.56 0.18
CA HIS A 185 -0.34 -3.08 0.29
C HIS A 185 -0.43 -4.30 1.22
N ALA A 186 0.73 -4.87 1.60
CA ALA A 186 0.83 -5.94 2.60
C ALA A 186 2.13 -5.79 3.42
N ALA A 187 2.11 -6.21 4.68
CA ALA A 187 3.28 -6.17 5.55
C ALA A 187 4.02 -7.53 5.56
N LEU A 188 4.96 -7.72 4.63
CA LEU A 188 5.66 -9.00 4.43
C LEU A 188 7.09 -9.02 4.96
N GLY A 189 7.35 -8.29 6.05
CA GLY A 189 8.58 -8.43 6.82
C GLY A 189 9.77 -7.56 6.39
N CYS A 190 9.61 -6.67 5.40
CA CYS A 190 10.67 -5.72 5.02
C CYS A 190 10.66 -4.41 5.83
N SER A 191 9.61 -4.15 6.61
CA SER A 191 9.66 -3.07 7.60
C SER A 191 10.66 -3.41 8.70
N GLN A 192 11.33 -2.37 9.21
CA GLN A 192 12.10 -2.50 10.44
C GLN A 192 11.13 -2.87 11.57
N ALA A 193 11.35 -4.04 12.17
CA ALA A 193 10.58 -4.52 13.31
C ALA A 193 11.33 -4.21 14.61
N TYR A 194 10.60 -3.79 15.65
CA TYR A 194 11.12 -3.64 17.00
C TYR A 194 10.42 -4.63 17.94
N PRO A 195 11.15 -5.38 18.77
CA PRO A 195 10.54 -6.25 19.78
C PRO A 195 9.60 -5.46 20.69
N SER A 196 8.49 -6.07 21.11
CA SER A 196 7.56 -5.52 22.09
C SER A 196 7.64 -6.31 23.41
N ALA A 197 6.51 -6.73 23.98
CA ALA A 197 6.48 -7.68 25.09
C ALA A 197 6.90 -9.09 24.60
N ALA A 198 7.49 -9.90 25.47
CA ALA A 198 8.14 -11.17 25.09
C ALA A 198 7.24 -12.17 24.35
N SER A 199 5.94 -12.19 24.64
CA SER A 199 4.96 -13.07 24.00
C SER A 199 4.16 -12.40 22.88
N HIS A 200 4.49 -11.15 22.53
CA HIS A 200 3.65 -10.32 21.70
C HIS A 200 4.30 -9.98 20.37
N ALA A 201 3.49 -9.59 19.39
CA ALA A 201 3.94 -9.24 18.04
C ALA A 201 5.00 -8.13 18.04
N ALA A 202 5.83 -8.05 17.00
CA ALA A 202 6.81 -6.97 16.86
C ALA A 202 6.16 -5.71 16.28
N ILE A 203 6.62 -4.53 16.66
CA ILE A 203 6.10 -3.25 16.17
C ILE A 203 6.78 -2.92 14.85
N VAL A 204 6.00 -2.64 13.80
CA VAL A 204 6.49 -2.38 12.44
C VAL A 204 6.20 -0.98 11.92
N GLY A 205 5.36 -0.21 12.60
CA GLY A 205 5.12 1.19 12.27
C GLY A 205 4.08 1.85 13.15
N VAL A 206 3.63 3.02 12.70
CA VAL A 206 2.64 3.85 13.37
C VAL A 206 1.51 4.19 12.41
N ALA A 207 0.27 4.00 12.86
CA ALA A 207 -0.92 4.38 12.12
C ALA A 207 -1.10 5.90 12.11
N ILE A 208 -1.83 6.41 11.13
CA ILE A 208 -2.08 7.85 10.93
C ILE A 208 -2.91 8.47 12.07
N ASP A 209 -3.55 7.64 12.90
CA ASP A 209 -4.24 8.04 14.14
C ASP A 209 -3.37 7.92 15.40
N GLY A 210 -2.09 7.58 15.23
CA GLY A 210 -1.06 7.52 16.27
C GLY A 210 -0.90 6.15 16.94
N TYR A 211 -1.85 5.23 16.79
CA TYR A 211 -1.71 3.90 17.37
C TYR A 211 -0.62 3.11 16.65
N LEU A 212 0.03 2.19 17.36
CA LEU A 212 1.10 1.38 16.78
C LEU A 212 0.54 0.25 15.90
N ILE A 213 1.30 -0.12 14.88
CA ILE A 213 1.01 -1.26 13.99
C ILE A 213 2.04 -2.35 14.25
N TYR A 214 1.55 -3.55 14.54
CA TYR A 214 2.31 -4.73 14.86
C TYR A 214 2.29 -5.74 13.70
N THR A 215 3.23 -6.67 13.70
CA THR A 215 3.17 -7.85 12.84
C THR A 215 1.87 -8.62 13.08
N ARG A 216 1.40 -9.35 12.06
CA ARG A 216 0.15 -10.13 12.17
C ARG A 216 0.18 -11.09 13.36
N GLU A 217 1.25 -11.87 13.45
CA GLU A 217 1.40 -12.92 14.44
C GLU A 217 2.23 -12.44 15.63
N ASN A 218 1.87 -12.96 16.80
CA ASN A 218 2.63 -12.88 18.03
C ASN A 218 3.92 -13.74 17.95
N ALA A 219 4.75 -13.65 18.98
CA ALA A 219 6.02 -14.37 19.04
C ALA A 219 5.88 -15.91 18.95
N ASP A 220 4.68 -16.46 19.21
CA ASP A 220 4.36 -17.89 19.09
C ASP A 220 3.87 -18.30 17.69
N GLY A 221 3.82 -17.37 16.73
CA GLY A 221 3.34 -17.60 15.37
C GLY A 221 1.82 -17.64 15.25
N ARG A 222 1.08 -17.16 16.25
CA ARG A 222 -0.39 -17.07 16.22
C ARG A 222 -0.86 -15.64 16.17
N GLU A 223 -1.94 -15.42 15.42
CA GLU A 223 -2.68 -14.16 15.46
C GLU A 223 -3.46 -14.06 16.78
N PRO A 224 -3.57 -12.88 17.39
CA PRO A 224 -4.46 -12.68 18.53
C PRO A 224 -5.91 -13.06 18.17
N ASP A 225 -6.61 -13.71 19.09
CA ASP A 225 -7.97 -14.21 18.89
C ASP A 225 -9.07 -13.19 19.26
N ASP A 226 -8.66 -12.03 19.79
CA ASP A 226 -9.51 -10.97 20.32
C ASP A 226 -9.41 -9.66 19.53
N LEU A 227 -8.89 -9.71 18.29
CA LEU A 227 -8.83 -8.54 17.40
C LEU A 227 -10.23 -8.01 17.09
N ASP A 228 -10.40 -6.68 17.20
CA ASP A 228 -11.59 -6.01 16.76
C ASP A 228 -11.67 -5.92 15.22
N GLU A 229 -12.77 -5.38 14.71
CA GLU A 229 -13.02 -5.23 13.28
C GLU A 229 -12.01 -4.34 12.53
N CYS A 230 -11.28 -3.45 13.22
CA CYS A 230 -10.18 -2.68 12.65
C CYS A 230 -8.83 -3.40 12.79
N ARG A 231 -8.86 -4.67 13.24
CA ARG A 231 -7.72 -5.52 13.55
C ARG A 231 -6.86 -5.02 14.72
N GLY A 232 -7.47 -4.35 15.71
CA GLY A 232 -6.76 -3.93 16.92
C GLY A 232 -7.38 -4.45 18.20
N HIS A 233 -6.62 -4.40 19.29
CA HIS A 233 -7.08 -4.80 20.61
C HIS A 233 -6.36 -4.02 21.71
N GLU A 234 -6.93 -3.98 22.92
CA GLU A 234 -6.27 -3.48 24.12
C GLU A 234 -5.50 -4.63 24.78
N PHE A 235 -4.20 -4.45 25.04
CA PHE A 235 -3.41 -5.48 25.71
C PHE A 235 -2.53 -4.92 26.83
N ALA A 236 -2.83 -5.28 28.08
CA ALA A 236 -2.05 -4.95 29.27
C ALA A 236 -1.54 -3.49 29.26
N ASP A 237 -0.25 -3.28 29.50
CA ASP A 237 0.40 -1.96 29.50
C ASP A 237 0.77 -1.46 28.09
N LEU A 238 0.59 -2.27 27.04
CA LEU A 238 0.77 -1.83 25.64
C LEU A 238 -0.39 -0.95 25.17
N GLY A 239 -1.57 -1.11 25.79
CA GLY A 239 -2.80 -0.44 25.40
C GLY A 239 -3.26 -0.86 24.00
N TYR A 240 -4.11 -0.02 23.39
CA TYR A 240 -4.66 -0.31 22.07
C TYR A 240 -3.60 -0.22 20.97
N HIS A 241 -3.57 -1.22 20.10
CA HIS A 241 -2.73 -1.24 18.91
C HIS A 241 -3.31 -2.18 17.85
N TYR A 242 -2.82 -2.05 16.62
CA TYR A 242 -3.28 -2.85 15.48
C TYR A 242 -2.33 -3.98 15.14
N HIS A 243 -2.85 -5.04 14.53
CA HIS A 243 -2.10 -6.10 13.89
C HIS A 243 -2.30 -6.06 12.38
N ALA A 244 -1.20 -6.01 11.62
CA ALA A 244 -1.25 -6.07 10.16
C ALA A 244 -2.01 -7.32 9.68
N ASN A 245 -2.71 -7.19 8.57
CA ASN A 245 -3.53 -8.28 8.03
C ASN A 245 -2.74 -9.36 7.30
N LEU A 246 -3.42 -10.46 7.00
CA LEU A 246 -2.95 -11.46 6.06
C LEU A 246 -2.81 -10.82 4.67
N ALA A 247 -1.67 -11.00 4.02
CA ALA A 247 -1.36 -10.35 2.74
C ALA A 247 -2.39 -10.65 1.64
N ALA A 248 -2.95 -11.87 1.64
CA ALA A 248 -3.97 -12.30 0.68
C ALA A 248 -5.24 -11.42 0.72
N GLU A 249 -5.52 -10.75 1.84
CA GLU A 249 -6.66 -9.84 1.98
C GLU A 249 -6.48 -8.52 1.21
N ASN A 250 -5.28 -8.24 0.69
CA ASN A 250 -4.99 -7.01 -0.05
C ASN A 250 -5.34 -5.75 0.78
N ASP A 251 -5.08 -5.75 2.08
CA ASP A 251 -5.39 -4.61 2.94
C ASP A 251 -4.55 -4.72 4.21
N ILE A 252 -3.98 -3.63 4.71
CA ILE A 252 -3.09 -3.70 5.89
C ILE A 252 -3.89 -3.70 7.19
N LEU A 253 -4.91 -2.85 7.26
CA LEU A 253 -5.92 -2.75 8.31
C LEU A 253 -7.29 -2.59 7.64
N HIS A 254 -8.39 -2.68 8.37
CA HIS A 254 -9.73 -2.46 7.78
C HIS A 254 -10.30 -1.06 8.07
N CYS A 255 -9.83 -0.44 9.15
CA CYS A 255 -10.25 0.88 9.59
C CYS A 255 -9.29 1.40 10.68
N LEU A 256 -9.56 2.60 11.16
CA LEU A 256 -8.86 3.25 12.25
C LEU A 256 -9.84 3.57 13.39
N LYS A 257 -9.39 3.32 14.62
CA LYS A 257 -10.09 3.53 15.89
C LYS A 257 -9.94 4.96 16.41
N GLY A 258 -8.81 5.60 16.11
CA GLY A 258 -8.48 6.93 16.58
C GLY A 258 -8.86 8.04 15.61
N GLU A 259 -8.89 9.27 16.12
CA GLU A 259 -8.93 10.46 15.29
C GLU A 259 -7.64 10.55 14.48
N ARG A 260 -7.76 10.44 13.15
CA ARG A 260 -6.60 10.46 12.27
C ARG A 260 -6.04 11.86 12.05
N GLY A 261 -4.72 11.92 11.88
CA GLY A 261 -4.05 13.00 11.16
C GLY A 261 -4.15 12.82 9.63
N CYS A 262 -3.16 13.30 8.89
CA CYS A 262 -3.20 13.36 7.44
C CYS A 262 -1.82 13.23 6.79
N ALA A 263 -1.81 12.89 5.50
CA ALA A 263 -0.67 13.12 4.62
C ALA A 263 -0.79 14.47 3.91
N LEU A 264 0.34 15.14 3.67
CA LEU A 264 0.45 16.45 3.06
C LEU A 264 1.41 16.39 1.89
N ALA A 265 0.99 16.94 0.75
CA ALA A 265 1.81 17.16 -0.43
C ALA A 265 2.29 18.62 -0.53
N GLY A 266 3.42 18.84 -1.20
CA GLY A 266 3.90 20.17 -1.56
C GLY A 266 4.12 21.09 -0.36
N ASN A 267 3.47 22.26 -0.34
CA ASN A 267 3.65 23.29 0.69
C ASN A 267 2.56 23.30 1.78
N GLN A 268 1.64 22.33 1.78
CA GLN A 268 0.61 22.24 2.81
C GLN A 268 1.23 21.99 4.19
N SER A 269 0.81 22.74 5.21
CA SER A 269 1.39 22.68 6.55
C SER A 269 0.43 22.17 7.63
N GLN A 270 -0.86 21.99 7.30
CA GLN A 270 -1.89 21.54 8.22
C GLN A 270 -2.85 20.57 7.54
N CYS A 271 -3.47 19.70 8.34
CA CYS A 271 -4.54 18.83 7.88
C CYS A 271 -5.80 19.63 7.58
N ASP A 272 -6.38 19.38 6.40
CA ASP A 272 -7.68 19.92 6.02
C ASP A 272 -8.70 18.77 5.91
N PHE A 273 -9.65 18.77 6.85
CA PHE A 273 -10.75 17.82 6.88
C PHE A 273 -12.10 18.45 6.53
N SER A 274 -12.10 19.70 6.05
CA SER A 274 -13.32 20.48 5.76
C SER A 274 -14.05 20.00 4.50
N HIS A 275 -13.36 19.27 3.61
CA HIS A 275 -13.91 18.75 2.36
C HIS A 275 -14.35 17.28 2.48
N ARG A 276 -15.39 17.00 3.28
CA ARG A 276 -16.04 15.67 3.35
C ARG A 276 -17.19 15.55 2.34
N GLY A 277 -16.88 15.66 1.05
CA GLY A 277 -17.73 15.14 -0.02
C GLY A 277 -17.15 13.82 -0.53
N PRO A 278 -17.96 12.83 -0.95
CA PRO A 278 -17.43 11.71 -1.72
C PRO A 278 -16.68 12.25 -2.95
N PRO A 279 -15.62 11.57 -3.42
CA PRO A 279 -14.99 11.93 -4.68
C PRO A 279 -16.10 12.07 -5.73
N GLY A 280 -16.22 13.25 -6.35
CA GLY A 280 -17.13 13.41 -7.47
C GLY A 280 -16.81 12.35 -8.53
N PRO A 281 -17.82 11.85 -9.27
CA PRO A 281 -17.55 10.91 -10.34
C PRO A 281 -16.49 11.50 -11.28
N PRO A 282 -15.58 10.68 -11.83
CA PRO A 282 -14.54 11.15 -12.73
C PRO A 282 -15.18 11.99 -13.83
N ARG A 283 -14.61 13.17 -14.07
CA ARG A 283 -15.04 14.03 -15.18
C ARG A 283 -14.84 13.23 -16.47
N ARG A 284 -15.95 12.96 -17.15
CA ARG A 284 -16.01 12.31 -18.46
C ARG A 284 -15.26 13.14 -19.51
#